data_AF-A0A7J4CQ75-F1
#
_entry.id   AF-A0A7J4CQ75-F1
#
_cell.length_a   1.000
_cell.length_b   1.000
_cell.length_c   1.000
_cell.angle_alpha   90.00
_cell.angle_beta   90.00
_cell.angle_gamma   90.00
#
_symmetry.space_group_name_H-M   'P 1'
#
loop_
_entity.id
_entity.type
_entity.pdbx_description
1 polymer ?
#
loop_
_entity_poly.entity_id
_entity_poly.type
_entity_poly.pdbx_seq_one_letter_code
_entity_poly.pdbx_strand_id
1 'polypeptide(L)'
;MEVREPAVSGTFYPGDERELKSIIHDCFMHPVGPGKIPPTDTDQKIYGVICPHAGFVYSGPIACHSFYSISSSTSKLAIITGPNHYGIGQNVASMIDARWKTPLGLAEVDSESALELRNDLDVLELDSFSHSKEHSIEVQIPMLQETF
;
A
#
# COMPACT_ATOMS: atom_id res chain seq x y z
N MET A 1 -12.49 -15.08 5.89
CA MET A 1 -11.41 -14.09 5.83
C MET A 1 -11.80 -12.88 6.63
N GLU A 2 -10.91 -12.41 7.48
CA GLU A 2 -11.02 -11.14 8.20
C GLU A 2 -10.94 -9.97 7.21
N VAL A 3 -11.68 -8.90 7.46
CA VAL A 3 -11.60 -7.66 6.69
C VAL A 3 -11.05 -6.57 7.58
N ARG A 4 -9.88 -6.06 7.23
CA ARG A 4 -9.27 -4.90 7.86
C ARG A 4 -9.87 -3.65 7.22
N GLU A 5 -10.79 -3.02 7.95
CA GLU A 5 -11.40 -1.75 7.56
C GLU A 5 -10.34 -0.63 7.52
N PRO A 6 -10.50 0.38 6.66
CA PRO A 6 -9.56 1.49 6.59
C PRO A 6 -9.61 2.33 7.88
N ALA A 7 -8.44 2.62 8.45
CA ALA A 7 -8.31 3.43 9.66
C ALA A 7 -8.22 4.94 9.33
N VAL A 8 -7.83 5.30 8.11
CA VAL A 8 -7.57 6.71 7.72
C VAL A 8 -8.30 7.17 6.44
N SER A 9 -9.18 6.33 5.88
CA SER A 9 -10.13 6.76 4.84
C SER A 9 -10.97 7.97 5.29
N GLY A 10 -11.06 8.99 4.44
CA GLY A 10 -11.67 10.28 4.75
C GLY A 10 -10.77 11.28 5.47
N THR A 11 -9.52 10.91 5.82
CA THR A 11 -8.56 11.82 6.48
C THR A 11 -7.22 11.88 5.76
N PHE A 12 -6.61 10.75 5.41
CA PHE A 12 -5.35 10.70 4.66
C PHE A 12 -5.58 10.65 3.15
N TYR A 13 -6.71 10.07 2.74
CA TYR A 13 -7.19 10.02 1.36
C TYR A 13 -8.73 10.04 1.35
N PRO A 14 -9.38 10.41 0.24
CA PRO A 14 -10.84 10.49 0.16
C PRO A 14 -11.53 9.15 0.43
N GLY A 15 -12.68 9.20 1.12
CA GLY A 15 -13.48 8.01 1.42
C GLY A 15 -14.43 7.58 0.30
N ASP A 16 -14.62 8.42 -0.72
CA ASP A 16 -15.40 8.11 -1.92
C ASP A 16 -14.49 7.57 -3.03
N GLU A 17 -14.96 6.54 -3.74
CA GLU A 17 -14.20 5.88 -4.81
C GLU A 17 -13.78 6.85 -5.93
N ARG A 18 -14.69 7.73 -6.37
CA ARG A 18 -14.42 8.63 -7.50
C ARG A 18 -13.45 9.73 -7.10
N GLU A 19 -13.62 10.29 -5.91
CA GLU A 19 -12.69 11.28 -5.36
C GLU A 19 -11.30 10.67 -5.15
N LEU A 20 -11.23 9.42 -4.67
CA LEU A 20 -9.97 8.70 -4.48
C LEU A 20 -9.24 8.48 -5.81
N LYS A 21 -9.94 8.01 -6.85
CA LYS A 21 -9.37 7.88 -8.20
C LYS A 21 -8.89 9.22 -8.75
N SER A 22 -9.68 10.27 -8.57
CA SER A 22 -9.32 11.62 -9.03
C SER A 22 -8.04 12.12 -8.36
N ILE A 23 -7.92 12.03 -7.03
CA ILE A 23 -6.73 12.53 -6.34
C ILE A 23 -5.49 11.70 -6.68
N ILE A 24 -5.62 10.38 -6.89
CA ILE A 24 -4.49 9.54 -7.30
C ILE A 24 -4.01 9.95 -8.70
N HIS A 25 -4.93 10.11 -9.66
CA HIS A 25 -4.62 10.63 -10.99
C HIS A 25 -3.92 12.00 -10.91
N ASP A 26 -4.44 12.91 -10.08
CA ASP A 26 -3.86 14.24 -9.90
C ASP A 26 -2.46 14.16 -9.27
N CYS A 27 -2.20 13.20 -8.38
CA CYS A 27 -0.86 12.96 -7.82
C CYS A 27 0.13 12.50 -8.91
N PHE A 28 -0.27 11.62 -9.82
CA PHE A 28 0.56 11.21 -10.95
C PHE A 28 0.86 12.39 -11.88
N MET A 29 -0.13 13.24 -12.15
CA MET A 29 -0.01 14.38 -13.06
C MET A 29 0.52 15.67 -12.42
N HIS A 30 0.74 15.67 -11.10
CA HIS A 30 1.17 16.84 -10.35
C HIS A 30 2.53 17.36 -10.84
N PRO A 31 2.82 18.67 -10.82
CA PRO A 31 4.12 19.22 -11.25
C PRO A 31 5.35 18.68 -10.50
N VAL A 32 5.17 18.17 -9.29
CA VAL A 32 6.23 17.47 -8.52
C VAL A 32 6.08 15.95 -8.49
N GLY A 33 5.07 15.42 -9.16
CA GLY A 33 4.89 14.00 -9.41
C GLY A 33 5.60 13.55 -10.70
N PRO A 34 5.36 12.32 -11.16
CA PRO A 34 5.98 11.80 -12.39
C PRO A 34 5.54 12.53 -13.67
N GLY A 35 4.40 13.24 -13.63
CA GLY A 35 3.83 13.94 -14.79
C GLY A 35 3.27 13.00 -15.86
N LYS A 36 3.11 11.72 -15.52
CA LYS A 36 2.66 10.63 -16.40
C LYS A 36 1.87 9.63 -15.59
N ILE A 37 0.93 8.96 -16.26
CA ILE A 37 0.19 7.83 -15.70
C ILE A 37 0.95 6.51 -15.97
N PRO A 38 0.86 5.52 -15.06
CA PRO A 38 1.27 4.13 -15.33
C PRO A 38 0.69 3.55 -16.63
N PRO A 39 1.36 2.58 -17.28
CA PRO A 39 2.66 2.01 -16.92
C PRO A 39 3.84 2.92 -17.33
N THR A 40 5.03 2.61 -16.83
CA THR A 40 6.27 3.31 -17.19
C THR A 40 6.78 2.92 -18.57
N ASP A 41 7.52 3.82 -19.22
CA ASP A 41 8.09 3.63 -20.56
C ASP A 41 9.38 2.79 -20.56
N THR A 42 9.78 2.24 -19.41
CA THR A 42 11.03 1.48 -19.25
C THR A 42 10.78 0.02 -18.88
N ASP A 43 11.58 -0.87 -19.46
CA ASP A 43 11.61 -2.29 -19.14
C ASP A 43 12.60 -2.60 -18.00
N GLN A 44 13.12 -1.58 -17.31
CA GLN A 44 14.03 -1.77 -16.20
C GLN A 44 13.34 -2.56 -15.08
N LYS A 45 13.92 -3.71 -14.73
CA LYS A 45 13.44 -4.51 -13.61
C LYS A 45 13.83 -3.84 -12.28
N ILE A 46 12.84 -3.28 -11.58
CA ILE A 46 12.98 -2.71 -10.25
C ILE A 46 12.34 -3.67 -9.24
N TYR A 47 13.12 -4.08 -8.23
CA TYR A 47 12.68 -5.07 -7.23
C TYR A 47 11.98 -4.46 -6.01
N GLY A 48 12.14 -3.17 -5.79
CA GLY A 48 11.54 -2.49 -4.64
C GLY A 48 11.75 -0.98 -4.71
N VAL A 49 10.91 -0.27 -3.99
CA VAL A 49 10.92 1.20 -3.91
C VAL A 49 10.65 1.64 -2.48
N ILE A 50 11.04 2.86 -2.16
CA ILE A 50 10.70 3.54 -0.92
C ILE A 50 9.74 4.67 -1.28
N CYS A 51 8.66 4.82 -0.53
CA CYS A 51 7.69 5.90 -0.72
C CYS A 51 7.23 6.46 0.63
N PRO A 52 6.85 7.75 0.67
CA PRO A 52 6.27 8.35 1.88
C PRO A 52 4.84 7.86 2.12
N HIS A 53 4.39 7.96 3.37
CA HIS A 53 3.06 7.49 3.82
C HIS A 53 2.21 8.56 4.51
N ALA A 54 2.47 9.85 4.25
CA ALA A 54 1.57 10.92 4.70
C ALA A 54 0.29 10.96 3.82
N GLY A 55 -0.67 11.80 4.20
CA GLY A 55 -1.89 12.00 3.40
C GLY A 55 -1.58 12.44 1.97
N PHE A 56 -2.43 12.04 1.01
CA PHE A 56 -2.17 12.18 -0.42
C PHE A 56 -1.95 13.63 -0.87
N VAL A 57 -2.64 14.59 -0.23
CA VAL A 57 -2.45 16.03 -0.48
C VAL A 57 -1.01 16.49 -0.20
N TYR A 58 -0.31 15.84 0.74
CA TYR A 58 1.05 16.21 1.14
C TYR A 58 2.12 15.41 0.42
N SER A 59 1.97 14.09 0.34
CA SER A 59 3.03 13.20 -0.16
C SER A 59 2.65 12.34 -1.34
N GLY A 60 1.39 12.37 -1.78
CA GLY A 60 0.88 11.57 -2.90
C GLY A 60 1.71 11.74 -4.18
N PRO A 61 1.98 12.99 -4.64
CA PRO A 61 2.81 13.21 -5.81
C PRO A 61 4.21 12.58 -5.71
N ILE A 62 4.81 12.63 -4.51
CA ILE A 62 6.14 12.06 -4.29
C ILE A 62 6.08 10.53 -4.27
N ALA A 63 5.06 9.94 -3.64
CA ALA A 63 4.84 8.50 -3.68
C ALA A 63 4.62 7.97 -5.10
N CYS A 64 3.94 8.73 -5.97
CA CYS A 64 3.67 8.35 -7.36
C CYS A 64 4.95 8.13 -8.20
N HIS A 65 6.10 8.75 -7.87
CA HIS A 65 7.36 8.43 -8.55
C HIS A 65 7.75 6.96 -8.34
N SER A 66 7.59 6.47 -7.12
CA SER A 66 7.90 5.10 -6.74
C SER A 66 6.97 4.12 -7.46
N PHE A 67 5.66 4.33 -7.40
CA PHE A 67 4.67 3.48 -8.09
C PHE A 67 4.83 3.52 -9.62
N TYR A 68 5.04 4.71 -10.21
CA TYR A 68 5.31 4.82 -11.64
C TYR A 68 6.54 3.99 -12.02
N SER A 69 7.64 4.09 -11.26
CA SER A 69 8.89 3.37 -11.60
C SER A 69 8.74 1.85 -11.65
N ILE A 70 7.82 1.27 -10.87
CA ILE A 70 7.57 -0.19 -10.83
C ILE A 70 6.35 -0.63 -11.64
N SER A 71 5.65 0.30 -12.30
CA SER A 71 4.34 0.02 -12.91
C SER A 71 4.36 -0.87 -14.15
N SER A 72 5.53 -1.19 -14.70
CA SER A 72 5.69 -2.23 -15.74
C SER A 72 5.92 -3.63 -15.16
N SER A 73 5.96 -3.77 -13.83
CA SER A 73 6.14 -5.05 -13.15
C SER A 73 4.99 -6.01 -13.43
N THR A 74 5.33 -7.26 -13.73
CA THR A 74 4.38 -8.37 -13.88
C THR A 74 4.29 -9.24 -12.63
N SER A 75 4.88 -8.79 -11.52
CA SER A 75 4.82 -9.48 -10.23
C SER A 75 3.37 -9.61 -9.76
N LYS A 76 3.02 -10.78 -9.21
CA LYS A 76 1.68 -11.04 -8.65
C LYS A 76 1.59 -10.79 -7.15
N LEU A 77 2.72 -10.53 -6.50
CA LEU A 77 2.84 -10.33 -5.07
C LEU A 77 3.61 -9.03 -4.81
N ALA A 78 3.04 -8.18 -3.95
CA ALA A 78 3.71 -7.02 -3.39
C ALA A 78 3.90 -7.24 -1.89
N ILE A 79 5.15 -7.11 -1.43
CA ILE A 79 5.47 -7.10 0.01
C ILE A 79 5.65 -5.65 0.42
N ILE A 80 4.79 -5.17 1.32
CA ILE A 80 4.84 -3.79 1.84
C ILE A 80 5.25 -3.86 3.30
N THR A 81 6.27 -3.09 3.66
CA THR A 81 6.73 -2.97 5.05
C THR A 81 6.53 -1.53 5.50
N GLY A 82 6.04 -1.37 6.73
CA GLY A 82 5.76 -0.06 7.32
C GLY A 82 6.08 -0.05 8.80
N PRO A 83 6.40 1.12 9.38
CA PRO A 83 6.61 1.26 10.82
C PRO A 83 5.31 1.06 11.61
N ASN A 84 5.47 0.70 12.89
CA ASN A 84 4.39 0.70 13.88
C ASN A 84 4.41 2.04 14.65
N HIS A 85 3.58 2.99 14.24
CA HIS A 85 3.51 4.32 14.86
C HIS A 85 2.78 4.31 16.21
N TYR A 86 1.91 3.33 16.42
CA TYR A 86 1.06 3.25 17.61
C TYR A 86 1.68 2.41 18.73
N GLY A 87 2.70 1.59 18.44
CA GLY A 87 3.32 0.68 19.39
C GLY A 87 2.36 -0.38 19.94
N ILE A 88 1.32 -0.73 19.18
CA ILE A 88 0.33 -1.75 19.56
C ILE A 88 0.65 -3.09 18.90
N GLY A 89 0.31 -4.18 19.57
CA GLY A 89 0.52 -5.53 19.05
C GLY A 89 1.98 -5.95 19.09
N GLN A 90 2.47 -6.53 17.99
CA GLN A 90 3.79 -7.15 17.87
C GLN A 90 4.81 -6.20 17.22
N ASN A 91 6.09 -6.50 17.40
CA ASN A 91 7.19 -5.69 16.82
C ASN A 91 7.22 -5.79 15.28
N VAL A 92 7.01 -6.99 14.74
CA VAL A 92 6.88 -7.26 13.31
C VAL A 92 5.67 -8.17 13.15
N ALA A 93 4.71 -7.76 12.34
CA ALA A 93 3.46 -8.50 12.18
C ALA A 93 3.04 -8.59 10.71
N SER A 94 2.46 -9.72 10.34
CA SER A 94 1.68 -9.90 9.11
C SER A 94 0.28 -10.43 9.46
N MET A 95 -0.58 -10.54 8.46
CA MET A 95 -1.90 -11.14 8.56
C MET A 95 -1.97 -12.41 7.70
N ILE A 96 -2.91 -13.30 8.01
CA ILE A 96 -3.33 -14.42 7.16
C ILE A 96 -4.86 -14.44 7.09
N ASP A 97 -5.42 -15.09 6.08
CA ASP A 97 -6.86 -15.15 5.84
C ASP A 97 -7.53 -13.77 5.91
N ALA A 98 -6.87 -12.74 5.38
CA ALA A 98 -7.27 -11.35 5.56
C ALA A 98 -7.37 -10.57 4.24
N ARG A 99 -8.17 -9.51 4.25
CA ARG A 99 -8.29 -8.54 3.15
C ARG A 99 -8.25 -7.12 3.70
N TRP A 100 -7.53 -6.25 3.01
CA TRP A 100 -7.51 -4.82 3.29
C TRP A 100 -8.57 -4.13 2.47
N LYS A 101 -9.47 -3.40 3.12
CA LYS A 101 -10.52 -2.67 2.42
C LYS A 101 -10.11 -1.22 2.20
N THR A 102 -10.33 -0.75 0.98
CA THR A 102 -10.23 0.65 0.57
C THR A 102 -11.55 1.06 -0.11
N PRO A 103 -11.75 2.35 -0.40
CA PRO A 103 -12.86 2.78 -1.26
C PRO A 103 -12.82 2.18 -2.68
N LEU A 104 -11.66 1.69 -3.14
CA LEU A 104 -11.49 1.04 -4.46
C LEU A 104 -11.83 -0.46 -4.44
N GLY A 105 -12.06 -1.05 -3.26
CA GLY A 105 -12.39 -2.46 -3.10
C GLY A 105 -11.50 -3.17 -2.10
N LEU A 106 -11.33 -4.48 -2.28
CA LEU A 106 -10.56 -5.34 -1.38
C LEU A 106 -9.19 -5.68 -2.01
N ALA A 107 -8.13 -5.56 -1.23
CA ALA A 107 -6.81 -6.11 -1.53
C ALA A 107 -6.58 -7.35 -0.66
N GLU A 108 -6.26 -8.48 -1.29
CA GLU A 108 -6.10 -9.76 -0.60
C GLU A 108 -4.69 -9.90 0.00
N VAL A 109 -4.61 -10.44 1.22
CA VAL A 109 -3.33 -10.81 1.82
C VAL A 109 -2.99 -12.23 1.36
N ASP A 110 -1.84 -12.37 0.69
CA ASP A 110 -1.32 -13.67 0.28
C ASP A 110 -0.88 -14.47 1.52
N SER A 111 -1.76 -15.38 1.95
CA SER A 111 -1.59 -16.10 3.22
C SER A 111 -0.49 -17.16 3.13
N GLU A 112 -0.25 -17.71 1.94
CA GLU A 112 0.83 -18.67 1.71
C GLU A 112 2.19 -18.00 1.92
N SER A 113 2.40 -16.84 1.29
CA SER A 113 3.63 -16.04 1.44
C SER A 113 3.81 -15.51 2.87
N ALA A 114 2.72 -15.11 3.54
CA ALA A 114 2.79 -14.68 4.94
C ALA A 114 3.19 -15.82 5.89
N LEU A 115 2.71 -17.05 5.64
CA LEU A 115 3.10 -18.25 6.38
C LEU A 115 4.55 -18.66 6.10
N GLU A 116 4.98 -18.59 4.83
CA GLU A 116 6.38 -18.82 4.44
C GLU A 116 7.31 -17.86 5.19
N LEU A 117 7.03 -16.55 5.12
CA LEU A 117 7.80 -15.54 5.85
C LEU A 117 7.81 -15.76 7.36
N ARG A 118 6.69 -16.22 7.94
CA ARG A 118 6.62 -16.54 9.37
C ARG A 118 7.55 -17.70 9.74
N ASN A 119 7.62 -18.73 8.91
CA ASN A 119 8.46 -19.90 9.16
C ASN A 119 9.96 -19.58 9.02
N ASP A 120 10.29 -18.63 8.15
CA ASP A 120 11.68 -18.22 7.88
C ASP A 120 12.16 -17.10 8.82
N LEU A 121 11.25 -16.33 9.41
CA LEU A 121 11.55 -15.17 10.26
C LEU A 121 10.93 -15.34 11.65
N ASP A 122 11.75 -15.80 12.61
CA ASP A 122 11.36 -15.97 14.02
C ASP A 122 10.74 -14.71 14.66
N VAL A 123 11.06 -13.52 14.14
CA VAL A 123 10.60 -12.23 14.66
C VAL A 123 9.22 -11.81 14.14
N LEU A 124 8.74 -12.42 13.05
CA LEU A 124 7.46 -12.08 12.45
C LEU A 124 6.34 -12.80 13.20
N GLU A 125 5.29 -12.07 13.58
CA GLU A 125 4.10 -12.65 14.18
C GLU A 125 2.90 -12.55 13.25
N LEU A 126 1.96 -13.51 13.34
CA LEU A 126 0.69 -13.43 12.60
C LEU A 126 -0.34 -12.79 13.52
N ASP A 127 -0.52 -11.48 13.38
CA ASP A 127 -1.34 -10.67 14.27
C ASP A 127 -2.07 -9.54 13.52
N SER A 128 -3.37 -9.72 13.32
CA SER A 128 -4.26 -8.70 12.75
C SER A 128 -4.39 -7.45 13.63
N PHE A 129 -4.24 -7.59 14.95
CA PHE A 129 -4.44 -6.46 15.87
C PHE A 129 -3.38 -5.36 15.67
N SER A 130 -2.14 -5.75 15.36
CA SER A 130 -1.04 -4.84 15.00
C SER A 130 -1.38 -3.90 13.84
N HIS A 131 -2.24 -4.34 12.90
CA HIS A 131 -2.63 -3.59 11.70
C HIS A 131 -3.92 -2.77 11.87
N SER A 132 -4.57 -2.86 13.03
CA SER A 132 -5.91 -2.30 13.24
C SER A 132 -6.00 -0.78 13.18
N LYS A 133 -4.91 -0.07 13.51
CA LYS A 133 -4.83 1.41 13.49
C LYS A 133 -3.71 1.95 12.61
N GLU A 134 -2.78 1.10 12.21
CA GLU A 134 -1.59 1.53 11.48
C GLU A 134 -1.94 1.97 10.06
N HIS A 135 -1.42 3.12 9.64
CA HIS A 135 -1.77 3.76 8.37
C HIS A 135 -0.66 3.64 7.32
N SER A 136 0.58 3.37 7.74
CA SER A 136 1.74 3.41 6.85
C SER A 136 1.63 2.48 5.65
N ILE A 137 1.07 1.28 5.86
CA ILE A 137 0.76 0.31 4.80
C ILE A 137 -0.56 0.66 4.11
N GLU A 138 -1.61 1.04 4.86
CA GLU A 138 -2.95 1.35 4.33
C GLU A 138 -2.90 2.34 3.18
N VAL A 139 -2.17 3.45 3.38
CA VAL A 139 -2.11 4.55 2.40
C VAL A 139 -1.42 4.15 1.08
N GLN A 140 -0.68 3.04 1.07
CA GLN A 140 -0.07 2.50 -0.14
C GLN A 140 -1.03 1.63 -0.95
N ILE A 141 -2.07 1.08 -0.32
CA ILE A 141 -2.99 0.14 -0.98
C ILE A 141 -3.78 0.78 -2.13
N PRO A 142 -4.38 1.98 -1.99
CA PRO A 142 -5.06 2.62 -3.13
C PRO A 142 -4.12 2.92 -4.30
N MET A 143 -2.89 3.36 -4.02
CA MET A 143 -1.88 3.60 -5.05
C MET A 143 -1.51 2.31 -5.78
N LEU A 144 -1.37 1.20 -5.04
CA LEU A 144 -1.13 -0.12 -5.62
C LEU A 144 -2.29 -0.55 -6.56
N GLN A 145 -3.54 -0.40 -6.11
CA GLN A 145 -4.75 -0.78 -6.86
C GLN A 145 -4.97 0.03 -8.15
N GLU A 146 -4.53 1.30 -8.19
CA GLU A 146 -4.61 2.11 -9.41
C GLU A 146 -3.38 1.94 -10.32
N THR A 147 -2.33 1.28 -9.83
CA THR A 147 -1.10 1.05 -10.62
C THR A 147 -1.10 -0.31 -11.32
N PHE A 148 -1.69 -1.35 -10.71
CA PHE A 148 -1.64 -2.75 -11.16
C PHE A 148 -3.04 -3.39 -11.20
#